data_AF-A0A7J3JBY9-F1
#
_entry.id   AF-A0A7J3JBY9-F1
#
_cell.length_a   1.000
_cell.length_b   1.000
_cell.length_c   1.000
_cell.angle_alpha   90.00
_cell.angle_beta   90.00
_cell.angle_gamma   90.00
#
_symmetry.space_group_name_H-M   'P 1'
#
loop_
_entity.id
_entity.type
_entity.pdbx_description
1 polymer ?
#
loop_
_entity_poly.entity_id
_entity_poly.type
_entity_poly.pdbx_seq_one_letter_code
_entity_poly.pdbx_strand_id
1 'polypeptide(L)'
;MVPTQTTPSILSFAGQKDSQPDAIAAAVFAVAEMARNKGGGLLSRQPQEKLAFLAKAGYPVWLFPKDKMVLLFDGLGGFAHNLQFTEALSAKEFLAALEPNQRPRENYLSFLAAHGGYFKQVPDEKTFTVRGLIANPDFKNEFKSYLKEATATGESPILLSPVLDETRISAPLTEIDNLQSQLKENQAKLVECLSLLRKTSSQYTTEIEYEIIAATEEANAKIKAQAEFINPQVAAIKKAFSKKIKQVTTSFDKEFSEQQKYSVKIERLIKRLEIKIRQYEREAKLQGKQGHKIYEKRWKDKSKKAQKELSALKKELKNTEDSIKRIVKSKSDILSNLNLELESQIKAARQPLIRLEEARDAKTFALKQESNRLLALEKPIVEGIEQNLKLEETLTSGFDDLGISDLQIKTPTLVYVPFYVACYEYDSARRYLCIPPSTINEVDLSSKLKGALGFSKTKNLLTPRYKTVAKLMDNVEALTWHNSVFERELWGSGRGKNLLKNSDFVNRINAGLSYLKGAGWLSEREETDLGSLVKS
;
A
#
# COMPACT_ATOMS: atom_id res chain seq x y z
N MET A 1 -37.27 36.17 -5.42
CA MET A 1 -38.30 35.61 -4.51
C MET A 1 -38.04 36.20 -3.13
N VAL A 2 -39.05 36.78 -2.50
CA VAL A 2 -38.96 37.29 -1.12
C VAL A 2 -38.77 36.07 -0.20
N PRO A 3 -37.74 36.02 0.66
CA PRO A 3 -37.59 34.89 1.56
C PRO A 3 -38.71 34.97 2.58
N THR A 4 -39.60 33.97 2.55
CA THR A 4 -40.52 33.67 3.65
C THR A 4 -39.71 33.62 4.94
N GLN A 5 -39.89 34.60 5.82
CA GLN A 5 -39.29 34.64 7.15
C GLN A 5 -39.81 33.43 7.94
N THR A 6 -39.09 32.32 7.85
CA THR A 6 -39.15 31.26 8.83
C THR A 6 -38.71 31.86 10.16
N THR A 7 -39.55 31.75 11.18
CA THR A 7 -39.20 32.14 12.54
C THR A 7 -37.87 31.47 12.92
N PRO A 8 -36.85 32.23 13.37
CA PRO A 8 -35.54 31.65 13.63
C PRO A 8 -35.66 30.55 14.70
N SER A 9 -35.17 29.35 14.37
CA SER A 9 -35.17 28.21 15.28
C SER A 9 -34.08 28.41 16.34
N ILE A 10 -34.48 28.82 17.53
CA ILE A 10 -33.60 29.00 18.69
C ILE A 10 -33.56 27.68 19.47
N LEU A 11 -32.36 27.16 19.70
CA LEU A 11 -32.15 25.94 20.49
C LEU A 11 -32.32 26.24 21.99
N SER A 12 -32.48 25.21 22.83
CA SER A 12 -32.66 25.39 24.27
C SER A 12 -31.31 25.59 24.99
N PHE A 13 -31.25 26.50 25.98
CA PHE A 13 -30.01 26.72 26.74
C PHE A 13 -29.67 25.50 27.62
N ALA A 14 -30.66 24.99 28.37
CA ALA A 14 -30.53 23.78 29.19
C ALA A 14 -31.26 22.58 28.59
N GLY A 15 -30.88 21.37 29.00
CA GLY A 15 -31.50 20.12 28.55
C GLY A 15 -32.91 19.91 29.13
N GLN A 16 -33.73 19.09 28.47
CA GLN A 16 -35.11 18.82 28.89
C GLN A 16 -35.21 18.22 30.31
N LYS A 17 -34.21 17.43 30.74
CA LYS A 17 -34.19 16.78 32.06
C LYS A 17 -33.74 17.68 33.21
N ASP A 18 -33.11 18.82 32.90
CA ASP A 18 -32.47 19.71 33.88
C ASP A 18 -33.12 21.09 33.97
N SER A 19 -34.31 21.26 33.37
CA SER A 19 -34.96 22.56 33.24
C SER A 19 -35.55 23.06 34.56
N GLN A 20 -34.68 23.53 35.46
CA GLN A 20 -35.02 24.47 36.52
C GLN A 20 -34.65 25.88 36.05
N PRO A 21 -35.56 26.58 35.35
CA PRO A 21 -35.26 27.89 34.74
C PRO A 21 -34.79 28.91 35.78
N ASP A 22 -35.30 28.84 37.00
CA ASP A 22 -34.94 29.72 38.11
C ASP A 22 -33.51 29.47 38.59
N ALA A 23 -33.15 28.20 38.79
CA ALA A 23 -31.80 27.81 39.18
C ALA A 23 -30.77 28.18 38.11
N ILE A 24 -31.12 28.06 36.82
CA ILE A 24 -30.25 28.47 35.70
C ILE A 24 -30.07 29.99 35.71
N ALA A 25 -31.14 30.77 35.86
CA ALA A 25 -31.06 32.22 35.93
C ALA A 25 -30.15 32.69 37.08
N ALA A 26 -30.31 32.10 38.27
CA ALA A 26 -29.47 32.38 39.42
C ALA A 26 -28.01 31.96 39.21
N ALA A 27 -27.77 30.79 38.61
CA ALA A 27 -26.42 30.30 38.36
C ALA A 27 -25.66 31.17 37.35
N VAL A 28 -26.33 31.57 36.25
CA VAL A 28 -25.78 32.49 35.25
C VAL A 28 -25.44 33.84 35.89
N PHE A 29 -26.36 34.39 36.70
CA PHE A 29 -26.10 35.63 37.43
C PHE A 29 -24.94 35.52 38.41
N ALA A 30 -24.89 34.45 39.20
CA ALA A 30 -23.80 34.21 40.15
C ALA A 30 -22.44 34.09 39.45
N VAL A 31 -22.37 33.34 38.35
CA VAL A 31 -21.16 33.21 37.53
C VAL A 31 -20.73 34.57 36.97
N ALA A 32 -21.68 35.37 36.46
CA ALA A 32 -21.40 36.71 35.95
C ALA A 32 -20.86 37.65 37.04
N GLU A 33 -21.47 37.70 38.23
CA GLU A 33 -20.99 38.55 39.33
C GLU A 33 -19.65 38.09 39.90
N MET A 34 -19.38 36.78 39.88
CA MET A 34 -18.10 36.25 40.33
C MET A 34 -16.94 36.51 39.37
N ALA A 35 -17.22 36.48 38.07
CA ALA A 35 -16.22 36.77 37.05
C ALA A 35 -15.92 38.27 36.94
N ARG A 36 -16.71 39.14 37.59
CA ARG A 36 -16.46 40.58 37.67
C ARG A 36 -15.23 40.88 38.52
N ASN A 37 -14.34 41.73 38.02
CA ASN A 37 -13.21 42.23 38.81
C ASN A 37 -13.71 43.21 39.87
N LYS A 38 -13.57 42.81 41.14
CA LYS A 38 -13.98 43.64 42.29
C LYS A 38 -12.95 44.72 42.65
N GLY A 39 -11.89 44.84 41.85
CA GLY A 39 -10.76 45.72 42.07
C GLY A 39 -9.71 45.09 42.98
N GLY A 40 -8.49 45.59 42.90
CA GLY A 40 -7.46 45.27 43.88
C GLY A 40 -7.69 46.10 45.14
N GLY A 41 -7.68 45.48 46.33
CA GLY A 41 -7.61 46.23 47.58
C GLY A 41 -6.35 47.12 47.64
N LEU A 42 -5.96 47.61 48.83
CA LEU A 42 -4.86 48.58 49.01
C LEU A 42 -3.52 48.27 48.28
N LEU A 43 -3.29 47.03 47.84
CA LEU A 43 -2.04 46.55 47.21
C LEU A 43 -2.10 46.36 45.68
N SER A 44 -3.27 46.45 45.02
CA SER A 44 -3.39 46.25 43.56
C SER A 44 -4.25 47.35 42.91
N ARG A 45 -3.73 47.99 41.86
CA ARG A 45 -4.39 49.12 41.15
C ARG A 45 -5.37 48.66 40.06
N GLN A 46 -5.97 47.48 40.17
CA GLN A 46 -6.95 47.04 39.16
C GLN A 46 -8.26 47.82 39.32
N PRO A 47 -8.79 48.43 38.24
CA PRO A 47 -10.05 49.16 38.30
C PRO A 47 -11.22 48.23 38.62
N GLN A 48 -12.17 48.73 39.39
CA GLN A 48 -13.38 47.97 39.73
C GLN A 48 -14.32 47.97 38.52
N GLU A 49 -14.74 46.78 38.11
CA GLU A 49 -15.72 46.60 37.03
C GLU A 49 -17.15 46.72 37.56
N LYS A 50 -18.04 47.25 36.73
CA LYS A 50 -19.51 47.22 36.92
C LYS A 50 -20.14 46.26 35.91
N LEU A 51 -21.10 45.43 36.34
CA LEU A 51 -21.91 44.62 35.43
C LEU A 51 -22.90 45.55 34.71
N ALA A 52 -22.58 45.92 33.47
CA ALA A 52 -23.38 46.86 32.69
C ALA A 52 -24.67 46.24 32.17
N PHE A 53 -24.61 44.98 31.74
CA PHE A 53 -25.78 44.17 31.43
C PHE A 53 -25.48 42.67 31.53
N LEU A 54 -26.56 41.91 31.72
CA LEU A 54 -26.61 40.47 31.46
C LEU A 54 -27.72 40.23 30.44
N ALA A 55 -27.40 39.62 29.30
CA ALA A 55 -28.36 39.40 28.22
C ALA A 55 -28.26 37.97 27.68
N LYS A 56 -29.34 37.49 27.06
CA LYS A 56 -29.35 36.24 26.31
C LYS A 56 -29.16 36.54 24.83
N ALA A 57 -28.26 35.82 24.18
CA ALA A 57 -27.96 35.96 22.77
C ALA A 57 -28.02 34.60 22.05
N GLY A 58 -28.12 34.62 20.73
CA GLY A 58 -28.15 33.46 19.85
C GLY A 58 -27.01 33.54 18.86
N TYR A 59 -26.18 32.49 18.83
CA TYR A 59 -25.09 32.32 17.88
C TYR A 59 -25.62 31.68 16.58
N PRO A 60 -25.43 32.29 15.41
CA PRO A 60 -25.96 31.79 14.15
C PRO A 60 -25.18 30.58 13.65
N VAL A 61 -25.87 29.47 13.38
CA VAL A 61 -25.33 28.28 12.73
C VAL A 61 -26.23 27.93 11.55
N TRP A 62 -25.63 27.82 10.37
CA TRP A 62 -26.32 27.40 9.15
C TRP A 62 -26.28 25.88 9.01
N LEU A 63 -27.45 25.31 8.73
CA LEU A 63 -27.66 23.91 8.40
C LEU A 63 -27.95 23.83 6.91
N PHE A 64 -26.96 23.36 6.14
CA PHE A 64 -27.05 23.33 4.69
C PHE A 64 -27.22 21.89 4.21
N PRO A 65 -28.38 21.51 3.64
CA PRO A 65 -28.55 20.16 3.11
C PRO A 65 -27.67 19.95 1.87
N LYS A 66 -26.94 18.83 1.84
CA LYS A 66 -26.15 18.39 0.68
C LYS A 66 -26.27 16.87 0.57
N ASP A 67 -26.82 16.39 -0.53
CA ASP A 67 -27.11 14.97 -0.76
C ASP A 67 -27.89 14.32 0.40
N LYS A 68 -27.26 13.36 1.10
CA LYS A 68 -27.84 12.62 2.23
C LYS A 68 -27.39 13.14 3.60
N MET A 69 -26.70 14.28 3.62
CA MET A 69 -26.12 14.86 4.83
C MET A 69 -26.49 16.34 4.98
N VAL A 70 -26.25 16.87 6.18
CA VAL A 70 -26.37 18.29 6.48
C VAL A 70 -25.01 18.81 6.89
N LEU A 71 -24.52 19.81 6.16
CA LEU A 71 -23.29 20.53 6.46
C LEU A 71 -23.56 21.62 7.49
N LEU A 72 -22.64 21.78 8.43
CA LEU A 72 -22.71 22.80 9.48
C LEU A 72 -21.80 23.97 9.12
N PHE A 73 -22.36 25.17 9.13
CA PHE A 73 -21.60 26.40 8.89
C PHE A 73 -21.73 27.36 10.08
N ASP A 74 -20.59 27.76 10.63
CA ASP A 74 -20.48 28.87 11.56
C ASP A 74 -20.90 30.18 10.88
N GLY A 75 -22.04 30.74 11.29
CA GLY A 75 -22.58 31.97 10.73
C GLY A 75 -21.71 33.20 10.95
N LEU A 76 -20.85 33.23 11.97
CA LEU A 76 -19.91 34.33 12.21
C LEU A 76 -18.55 34.11 11.50
N GLY A 77 -18.29 32.90 11.02
CA GLY A 77 -17.14 32.57 10.18
C GLY A 77 -15.79 32.57 10.91
N GLY A 78 -15.76 32.22 12.19
CA GLY A 78 -14.57 31.94 13.00
C GLY A 78 -14.03 30.51 12.81
N PHE A 79 -14.86 29.56 12.34
CA PHE A 79 -14.40 28.25 11.89
C PHE A 79 -14.02 28.25 10.40
N ALA A 80 -13.15 27.31 10.02
CA ALA A 80 -12.86 26.96 8.64
C ALA A 80 -12.40 25.49 8.56
N HIS A 81 -12.65 24.85 7.43
CA HIS A 81 -12.16 23.51 7.15
C HIS A 81 -11.28 23.51 5.91
N ASN A 82 -10.14 22.84 6.00
CA ASN A 82 -9.20 22.70 4.89
C ASN A 82 -9.38 21.30 4.28
N LEU A 83 -9.82 21.29 3.03
CA LEU A 83 -9.86 20.09 2.20
C LEU A 83 -8.51 19.94 1.52
N GLN A 84 -7.77 18.90 1.91
CA GLN A 84 -6.53 18.52 1.23
C GLN A 84 -6.86 17.53 0.12
N PHE A 85 -6.37 17.83 -1.08
CA PHE A 85 -6.48 16.94 -2.22
C PHE A 85 -5.24 17.05 -3.09
N THR A 86 -5.04 16.06 -3.96
CA THR A 86 -3.97 16.10 -4.93
C THR A 86 -4.56 16.35 -6.31
N GLU A 87 -3.92 17.20 -7.11
CA GLU A 87 -4.35 17.39 -8.49
C GLU A 87 -4.07 16.10 -9.27
N ALA A 88 -5.14 15.41 -9.63
CA ALA A 88 -5.05 14.14 -10.33
C ALA A 88 -4.43 14.34 -11.71
N LEU A 89 -3.56 13.42 -12.09
CA LEU A 89 -3.07 13.34 -13.47
C LEU A 89 -4.23 13.03 -14.41
N SER A 90 -4.24 13.69 -15.56
CA SER A 90 -5.32 13.59 -16.53
C SER A 90 -5.37 12.18 -17.14
N ALA A 91 -6.30 11.34 -16.69
CA ALA A 91 -6.54 10.04 -17.29
C ALA A 91 -7.11 10.18 -18.71
N LYS A 92 -7.82 11.28 -18.96
CA LYS A 92 -8.34 11.65 -20.28
C LYS A 92 -7.22 11.87 -21.29
N GLU A 93 -6.16 12.59 -20.93
CA GLU A 93 -4.99 12.81 -21.80
C GLU A 93 -4.25 11.50 -22.08
N PHE A 94 -4.05 10.67 -21.05
CA PHE A 94 -3.45 9.35 -21.21
C PHE A 94 -4.27 8.48 -22.17
N LEU A 95 -5.60 8.44 -22.00
CA LEU A 95 -6.49 7.67 -22.87
C LEU A 95 -6.42 8.14 -24.32
N ALA A 96 -6.49 9.46 -24.54
CA ALA A 96 -6.39 10.05 -25.87
C ALA A 96 -5.04 9.77 -26.55
N ALA A 97 -3.96 9.61 -25.77
CA ALA A 97 -2.66 9.20 -26.28
C ALA A 97 -2.58 7.68 -26.53
N LEU A 98 -3.22 6.86 -25.70
CA LEU A 98 -3.24 5.40 -25.85
C LEU A 98 -4.04 4.96 -27.08
N GLU A 99 -5.22 5.53 -27.30
CA GLU A 99 -6.15 5.14 -28.36
C GLU A 99 -5.51 5.00 -29.76
N PRO A 100 -4.80 6.01 -30.30
CA PRO A 100 -4.16 5.93 -31.62
C PRO A 100 -2.91 5.03 -31.64
N ASN A 101 -2.31 4.75 -30.49
CA ASN A 101 -1.09 3.94 -30.37
C ASN A 101 -1.37 2.46 -30.10
N GLN A 102 -2.63 2.02 -30.15
CA GLN A 102 -2.98 0.61 -29.98
C GLN A 102 -2.43 -0.28 -31.09
N ARG A 103 -2.20 0.25 -32.29
CA ARG A 103 -1.70 -0.51 -33.46
C ARG A 103 -0.72 0.32 -34.29
N PRO A 104 0.26 -0.32 -34.95
CA PRO A 104 0.68 -1.73 -34.81
C PRO A 104 1.40 -2.00 -33.47
N ARG A 105 1.81 -3.26 -33.24
CA ARG A 105 2.39 -3.74 -31.97
C ARG A 105 3.60 -2.92 -31.52
N GLU A 106 4.39 -2.45 -32.47
CA GLU A 106 5.59 -1.62 -32.26
C GLU A 106 5.24 -0.24 -31.69
N ASN A 107 4.13 0.36 -32.16
CA ASN A 107 3.64 1.63 -31.63
C ASN A 107 3.16 1.46 -30.19
N TYR A 108 2.44 0.37 -29.91
CA TYR A 108 1.97 0.07 -28.56
C TYR A 108 3.13 -0.14 -27.59
N LEU A 109 4.15 -0.92 -27.97
CA LEU A 109 5.36 -1.11 -27.16
C LEU A 109 6.12 0.20 -26.91
N SER A 110 6.21 1.06 -27.93
CA SER A 110 6.85 2.37 -27.81
C SER A 110 6.07 3.30 -26.88
N PHE A 111 4.73 3.27 -26.98
CA PHE A 111 3.84 3.99 -26.10
C PHE A 111 4.00 3.56 -24.63
N LEU A 112 3.97 2.26 -24.34
CA LEU A 112 4.15 1.74 -22.98
C LEU A 112 5.52 2.14 -22.41
N ALA A 113 6.58 2.06 -23.23
CA ALA A 113 7.92 2.46 -22.81
C ALA A 113 8.01 3.96 -22.48
N ALA A 114 7.37 4.82 -23.27
CA ALA A 114 7.38 6.26 -23.05
C ALA A 114 6.53 6.70 -21.84
N HIS A 115 5.44 5.99 -21.54
CA HIS A 115 4.46 6.39 -20.53
C HIS A 115 4.52 5.57 -19.23
N GLY A 116 5.53 4.71 -19.06
CA GLY A 116 5.70 3.87 -17.86
C GLY A 116 5.75 4.65 -16.53
N GLY A 117 6.11 5.94 -16.58
CA GLY A 117 6.17 6.84 -15.43
C GLY A 117 4.98 7.80 -15.30
N TYR A 118 4.01 7.80 -16.21
CA TYR A 118 2.96 8.83 -16.28
C TYR A 118 2.20 8.92 -14.94
N PHE A 119 1.59 7.82 -14.49
CA PHE A 119 0.82 7.75 -13.24
C PHE A 119 1.67 7.63 -11.96
N LYS A 120 3.00 7.72 -12.07
CA LYS A 120 3.94 7.66 -10.92
C LYS A 120 4.45 9.02 -10.50
N GLN A 121 4.05 10.09 -11.19
CA GLN A 121 4.43 11.44 -10.82
C GLN A 121 3.80 11.78 -9.47
N VAL A 122 4.56 12.47 -8.61
CA VAL A 122 4.04 12.96 -7.33
C VAL A 122 3.05 14.08 -7.66
N PRO A 123 1.76 13.92 -7.36
CA PRO A 123 0.79 14.96 -7.69
C PRO A 123 0.95 16.14 -6.75
N ASP A 124 0.66 17.34 -7.25
CA ASP A 124 0.74 18.56 -6.45
C ASP A 124 -0.37 18.55 -5.39
N GLU A 125 0.02 18.75 -4.13
CA GLU A 125 -0.93 18.88 -3.02
C GLU A 125 -1.58 20.26 -3.07
N LYS A 126 -2.91 20.26 -3.18
CA LYS A 126 -3.75 21.45 -3.14
C LYS A 126 -4.56 21.47 -1.85
N THR A 127 -4.74 22.68 -1.32
CA THR A 127 -5.62 22.92 -0.17
C THR A 127 -6.74 23.86 -0.60
N PHE A 128 -7.98 23.43 -0.36
CA PHE A 128 -9.17 24.25 -0.54
C PHE A 128 -9.80 24.55 0.83
N THR A 129 -9.81 25.82 1.21
CA THR A 129 -10.33 26.26 2.51
C THR A 129 -11.79 26.70 2.40
N VAL A 130 -12.68 25.99 3.10
CA VAL A 130 -14.09 26.34 3.21
C VAL A 130 -14.32 27.12 4.49
N ARG A 131 -14.50 28.43 4.37
CA ARG A 131 -14.80 29.29 5.51
C ARG A 131 -16.16 28.95 6.11
N GLY A 132 -16.22 28.91 7.43
CA GLY A 132 -17.42 28.59 8.20
C GLY A 132 -17.71 27.10 8.35
N LEU A 133 -17.20 26.23 7.47
CA LEU A 133 -17.52 24.80 7.54
C LEU A 133 -16.96 24.16 8.82
N ILE A 134 -17.84 23.51 9.57
CA ILE A 134 -17.52 22.78 10.80
C ILE A 134 -17.55 21.28 10.51
N ALA A 135 -16.41 20.71 10.13
CA ALA A 135 -16.27 19.28 9.83
C ALA A 135 -15.76 18.44 11.01
N ASN A 136 -15.45 19.07 12.16
CA ASN A 136 -14.91 18.36 13.33
C ASN A 136 -15.91 17.28 13.83
N PRO A 137 -15.51 15.99 13.91
CA PRO A 137 -16.41 14.90 14.28
C PRO A 137 -17.07 15.06 15.65
N ASP A 138 -16.32 15.52 16.66
CA ASP A 138 -16.84 15.73 18.01
C ASP A 138 -17.93 16.80 18.01
N PHE A 139 -17.69 17.92 17.31
CA PHE A 139 -18.69 18.98 17.14
C PHE A 139 -19.94 18.47 16.45
N LYS A 140 -19.80 17.75 15.34
CA LYS A 140 -20.94 17.20 14.61
C LYS A 140 -21.78 16.28 15.49
N ASN A 141 -21.16 15.42 16.28
CA ASN A 141 -21.84 14.49 17.18
C ASN A 141 -22.54 15.20 18.34
N GLU A 142 -21.85 16.13 19.00
CA GLU A 142 -22.42 16.95 20.08
C GLU A 142 -23.59 17.79 19.55
N PHE A 143 -23.42 18.44 18.40
CA PHE A 143 -24.44 19.29 17.79
C PHE A 143 -25.66 18.48 17.30
N LYS A 144 -25.46 17.26 16.76
CA LYS A 144 -26.57 16.33 16.43
C LYS A 144 -27.40 15.99 17.66
N SER A 145 -26.74 15.68 18.78
CA SER A 145 -27.41 15.43 20.06
C SER A 145 -28.15 16.67 20.54
N TYR A 146 -27.50 17.83 20.43
CA TYR A 146 -28.07 19.10 20.84
C TYR A 146 -29.35 19.47 20.08
N LEU A 147 -29.36 19.30 18.75
CA LEU A 147 -30.54 19.55 17.91
C LEU A 147 -31.74 18.66 18.30
N LYS A 148 -31.50 17.40 18.68
CA LYS A 148 -32.58 16.47 19.09
C LYS A 148 -33.24 16.88 20.41
N GLU A 149 -32.50 17.55 21.28
CA GLU A 149 -32.96 18.00 22.61
C GLU A 149 -33.63 19.37 22.59
N ALA A 150 -33.58 20.08 21.46
CA ALA A 150 -34.02 21.46 21.37
C ALA A 150 -35.53 21.58 21.53
N THR A 151 -35.95 22.47 22.44
CA THR A 151 -37.34 22.84 22.69
C THR A 151 -37.54 24.32 22.42
N ALA A 152 -38.75 24.72 22.04
CA ALA A 152 -39.09 26.13 21.83
C ALA A 152 -38.91 26.93 23.12
N THR A 153 -38.17 28.05 23.06
CA THR A 153 -37.95 28.94 24.20
C THR A 153 -38.88 30.15 24.16
N GLY A 154 -39.40 30.58 25.32
CA GLY A 154 -40.30 31.74 25.44
C GLY A 154 -39.63 33.13 25.57
N GLU A 155 -38.31 33.20 25.73
CA GLU A 155 -37.56 34.47 25.82
C GLU A 155 -36.99 34.87 24.45
N SER A 156 -37.02 36.17 24.11
CA SER A 156 -36.48 36.69 22.84
C SER A 156 -35.00 37.07 22.97
N PRO A 157 -34.04 36.20 22.58
CA PRO A 157 -32.62 36.51 22.65
C PRO A 157 -32.22 37.62 21.66
N ILE A 158 -31.05 38.20 21.86
CA ILE A 158 -30.33 38.95 20.82
C ILE A 158 -29.93 37.94 19.74
N LEU A 159 -30.42 38.09 18.51
CA LEU A 159 -30.00 37.23 17.40
C LEU A 159 -28.81 37.90 16.73
N LEU A 160 -27.63 37.30 16.82
CA LEU A 160 -26.45 37.86 16.18
C LEU A 160 -26.57 37.71 14.66
N SER A 161 -26.34 38.81 13.94
CA SER A 161 -26.38 38.84 12.49
C SER A 161 -25.29 37.93 11.90
N PRO A 162 -25.63 36.94 11.06
CA PRO A 162 -24.62 36.10 10.43
C PRO A 162 -23.77 36.90 9.43
N VAL A 163 -22.46 36.70 9.48
CA VAL A 163 -21.48 37.22 8.52
C VAL A 163 -21.48 36.41 7.22
N LEU A 164 -21.74 35.10 7.34
CA LEU A 164 -21.94 34.21 6.20
C LEU A 164 -23.44 34.10 5.91
N ASP A 165 -23.84 34.54 4.72
CA ASP A 165 -25.18 34.33 4.18
C ASP A 165 -25.22 33.08 3.29
N GLU A 166 -26.42 32.71 2.86
CA GLU A 166 -26.65 31.57 1.98
C GLU A 166 -25.85 31.64 0.67
N THR A 167 -25.66 32.84 0.10
CA THR A 167 -24.90 33.02 -1.14
C THR A 167 -23.41 32.76 -0.96
N ARG A 168 -22.84 33.26 0.14
CA ARG A 168 -21.42 33.07 0.51
C ARG A 168 -21.11 31.62 0.87
N ILE A 169 -22.09 30.88 1.37
CA ILE A 169 -21.98 29.43 1.64
C ILE A 169 -22.14 28.63 0.34
N SER A 170 -23.04 29.02 -0.55
CA SER A 170 -23.33 28.27 -1.78
C SER A 170 -22.14 28.22 -2.76
N ALA A 171 -21.33 29.28 -2.82
CA ALA A 171 -20.16 29.36 -3.70
C ALA A 171 -19.12 28.23 -3.45
N PRO A 172 -18.56 28.05 -2.23
CA PRO A 172 -17.63 26.95 -1.97
C PRO A 172 -18.28 25.57 -2.06
N LEU A 173 -19.60 25.44 -1.84
CA LEU A 173 -20.30 24.17 -2.04
C LEU A 173 -20.36 23.76 -3.51
N THR A 174 -20.55 24.74 -4.40
CA THR A 174 -20.49 24.52 -5.86
C THR A 174 -19.09 24.08 -6.29
N GLU A 175 -18.05 24.64 -5.67
CA GLU A 175 -16.67 24.22 -5.92
C GLU A 175 -16.41 22.78 -5.46
N ILE A 176 -16.95 22.38 -4.29
CA ILE A 176 -16.95 20.97 -3.86
C ILE A 176 -17.67 20.08 -4.87
N ASP A 177 -18.84 20.48 -5.37
CA ASP A 177 -19.59 19.72 -6.39
C ASP A 177 -18.79 19.54 -7.69
N ASN A 178 -18.11 20.59 -8.12
CA ASN A 178 -17.24 20.55 -9.29
C ASN A 178 -16.06 19.60 -9.07
N LEU A 179 -15.40 19.66 -7.91
CA LEU A 179 -14.30 18.76 -7.56
C LEU A 179 -14.78 17.29 -7.52
N GLN A 180 -15.90 17.01 -6.86
CA GLN A 180 -16.49 15.65 -6.83
C GLN A 180 -16.85 15.15 -8.23
N SER A 181 -17.34 16.02 -9.11
CA SER A 181 -17.68 15.67 -10.50
C SER A 181 -16.42 15.37 -11.32
N GLN A 182 -15.38 16.18 -11.18
CA GLN A 182 -14.07 15.97 -11.84
C GLN A 182 -13.42 14.66 -11.39
N LEU A 183 -13.45 14.36 -10.09
CA LEU A 183 -12.92 13.09 -9.56
C LEU A 183 -13.68 11.90 -10.12
N LYS A 184 -15.02 11.94 -10.14
CA LYS A 184 -15.83 10.86 -10.73
C LYS A 184 -15.55 10.65 -12.22
N GLU A 185 -15.40 11.73 -12.98
CA GLU A 185 -15.02 11.64 -14.40
C GLU A 185 -13.64 11.02 -14.56
N ASN A 186 -12.65 11.45 -13.77
CA ASN A 186 -11.29 10.93 -13.85
C ASN A 186 -11.21 9.45 -13.43
N GLN A 187 -11.90 9.05 -12.36
CA GLN A 187 -12.04 7.64 -11.95
C GLN A 187 -12.59 6.77 -13.08
N ALA A 188 -13.68 7.21 -13.74
CA ALA A 188 -14.25 6.50 -14.87
C ALA A 188 -13.24 6.35 -16.01
N LYS A 189 -12.46 7.40 -16.29
CA LYS A 189 -11.41 7.39 -17.32
C LYS A 189 -10.21 6.51 -16.93
N LEU A 190 -9.82 6.46 -15.66
CA LEU A 190 -8.78 5.55 -15.17
C LEU A 190 -9.20 4.08 -15.37
N VAL A 191 -10.45 3.75 -15.05
CA VAL A 191 -11.01 2.40 -15.30
C VAL A 191 -11.02 2.08 -16.78
N GLU A 192 -11.40 3.04 -17.64
CA GLU A 192 -11.37 2.89 -19.09
C GLU A 192 -9.94 2.65 -19.62
N CYS A 193 -8.95 3.42 -19.13
CA CYS A 193 -7.54 3.23 -19.45
C CYS A 193 -7.07 1.82 -19.07
N LEU A 194 -7.38 1.37 -17.85
CA LEU A 194 -6.99 0.07 -17.34
C LEU A 194 -7.58 -1.07 -18.18
N SER A 195 -8.86 -0.94 -18.54
CA SER A 195 -9.57 -1.90 -19.39
C SER A 195 -8.94 -1.97 -20.79
N LEU A 196 -8.66 -0.81 -21.40
CA LEU A 196 -8.07 -0.74 -22.74
C LEU A 196 -6.64 -1.30 -22.76
N LEU A 197 -5.80 -0.93 -21.79
CA LEU A 197 -4.43 -1.46 -21.64
C LEU A 197 -4.44 -2.98 -21.53
N ARG A 198 -5.20 -3.53 -20.57
CA ARG A 198 -5.27 -4.98 -20.34
C ARG A 198 -5.79 -5.72 -21.56
N LYS A 199 -6.80 -5.16 -22.22
CA LYS A 199 -7.36 -5.75 -23.45
C LYS A 199 -6.32 -5.77 -24.58
N THR A 200 -5.67 -4.66 -24.86
CA THR A 200 -4.69 -4.54 -25.95
C THR A 200 -3.45 -5.40 -25.67
N SER A 201 -2.95 -5.39 -24.44
CA SER A 201 -1.86 -6.27 -24.02
C SER A 201 -2.23 -7.75 -24.15
N SER A 202 -3.41 -8.14 -23.67
CA SER A 202 -3.91 -9.51 -23.78
C SER A 202 -3.99 -9.95 -25.25
N GLN A 203 -4.56 -9.12 -26.12
CA GLN A 203 -4.60 -9.38 -27.57
C GLN A 203 -3.21 -9.64 -28.14
N TYR A 204 -2.23 -8.78 -27.86
CA TYR A 204 -0.87 -8.96 -28.37
C TYR A 204 -0.15 -10.16 -27.78
N THR A 205 -0.36 -10.48 -26.50
CA THR A 205 0.22 -11.70 -25.92
C THR A 205 -0.34 -12.97 -26.60
N THR A 206 -1.63 -12.98 -26.94
CA THR A 206 -2.27 -14.07 -27.67
C THR A 206 -1.78 -14.14 -29.13
N GLU A 207 -1.63 -13.00 -29.82
CA GLU A 207 -1.04 -12.95 -31.16
C GLU A 207 0.38 -13.52 -31.19
N ILE A 208 1.23 -13.14 -30.22
CA ILE A 208 2.58 -13.68 -30.08
C ILE A 208 2.55 -15.19 -29.81
N GLU A 209 1.60 -15.68 -29.00
CA GLU A 209 1.44 -17.11 -28.76
C GLU A 209 1.07 -17.88 -30.03
N TYR A 210 0.17 -17.34 -30.86
CA TYR A 210 -0.13 -17.90 -32.17
C TYR A 210 1.08 -17.87 -33.11
N GLU A 211 1.88 -16.80 -33.10
CA GLU A 211 3.13 -16.72 -33.87
C GLU A 211 4.14 -17.78 -33.42
N ILE A 212 4.25 -18.06 -32.12
CA ILE A 212 5.10 -19.13 -31.57
C ILE A 212 4.63 -20.50 -32.06
N ILE A 213 3.31 -20.77 -32.01
CA ILE A 213 2.74 -22.03 -32.47
C ILE A 213 3.02 -22.21 -33.97
N ALA A 214 2.67 -21.22 -34.79
CA ALA A 214 2.88 -21.27 -36.23
C ALA A 214 4.37 -21.45 -36.61
N ALA A 215 5.27 -20.72 -35.95
CA ALA A 215 6.71 -20.87 -36.15
C ALA A 215 7.22 -22.27 -35.76
N THR A 216 6.67 -22.85 -34.70
CA THR A 216 7.01 -24.18 -34.22
C THR A 216 6.52 -25.26 -35.19
N GLU A 217 5.29 -25.17 -35.66
CA GLU A 217 4.71 -26.09 -36.64
C GLU A 217 5.47 -26.06 -37.97
N GLU A 218 5.75 -24.86 -38.49
CA GLU A 218 6.52 -24.66 -39.72
C GLU A 218 7.93 -25.28 -39.59
N ALA A 219 8.62 -25.02 -38.47
CA ALA A 219 9.94 -25.58 -38.23
C ALA A 219 9.91 -27.10 -38.07
N ASN A 220 8.93 -27.65 -37.34
CA ASN A 220 8.79 -29.09 -37.15
C ASN A 220 8.49 -29.81 -38.48
N ALA A 221 7.69 -29.20 -39.36
CA ALA A 221 7.47 -29.73 -40.70
C ALA A 221 8.77 -29.77 -41.52
N LYS A 222 9.58 -28.70 -41.48
CA LYS A 222 10.90 -28.66 -42.14
C LYS A 222 11.87 -29.68 -41.55
N ILE A 223 11.93 -29.82 -40.22
CA ILE A 223 12.75 -30.83 -39.54
C ILE A 223 12.34 -32.23 -39.97
N LYS A 224 11.04 -32.53 -40.02
CA LYS A 224 10.53 -33.84 -40.45
C LYS A 224 10.93 -34.14 -41.89
N ALA A 225 10.70 -33.22 -42.82
CA ALA A 225 11.07 -33.38 -44.23
C ALA A 225 12.59 -33.58 -44.39
N GLN A 226 13.40 -32.81 -43.67
CA GLN A 226 14.86 -32.97 -43.69
C GLN A 226 15.30 -34.31 -43.08
N ALA A 227 14.62 -34.78 -42.03
CA ALA A 227 14.94 -36.03 -41.36
C ALA A 227 14.69 -37.25 -42.26
N GLU A 228 13.70 -37.20 -43.13
CA GLU A 228 13.44 -38.26 -44.14
C GLU A 228 14.63 -38.47 -45.08
N PHE A 229 15.42 -37.43 -45.34
CA PHE A 229 16.65 -37.53 -46.15
C PHE A 229 17.90 -37.88 -45.32
N ILE A 230 18.05 -37.31 -44.13
CA ILE A 230 19.24 -37.49 -43.28
C ILE A 230 19.26 -38.87 -42.59
N ASN A 231 18.11 -39.39 -42.15
CA ASN A 231 18.06 -40.67 -41.42
C ASN A 231 18.58 -41.85 -42.26
N PRO A 232 18.22 -42.00 -43.55
CA PRO A 232 18.82 -43.00 -44.43
C PRO A 232 20.34 -42.85 -44.56
N GLN A 233 20.86 -41.62 -44.66
CA GLN A 233 22.30 -41.37 -44.73
C GLN A 233 23.02 -41.82 -43.47
N VAL A 234 22.49 -41.46 -42.29
CA VAL A 234 23.03 -41.90 -41.00
C VAL A 234 22.99 -43.44 -40.89
N ALA A 235 21.91 -44.08 -41.33
CA ALA A 235 21.80 -45.53 -41.36
C ALA A 235 22.84 -46.17 -42.29
N ALA A 236 23.08 -45.57 -43.47
CA ALA A 236 24.09 -46.02 -44.42
C ALA A 236 25.51 -45.89 -43.84
N ILE A 237 25.83 -44.76 -43.20
CA ILE A 237 27.11 -44.55 -42.49
C ILE A 237 27.30 -45.62 -41.42
N LYS A 238 26.32 -45.81 -40.52
CA LYS A 238 26.37 -46.86 -39.49
C LYS A 238 26.59 -48.26 -40.06
N LYS A 239 25.90 -48.60 -41.15
CA LYS A 239 26.04 -49.90 -41.83
C LYS A 239 27.44 -50.07 -42.44
N ALA A 240 27.97 -49.03 -43.08
CA ALA A 240 29.31 -49.05 -43.67
C ALA A 240 30.40 -49.25 -42.62
N PHE A 241 30.32 -48.53 -41.50
CA PHE A 241 31.28 -48.68 -40.40
C PHE A 241 31.14 -50.01 -39.67
N SER A 242 29.93 -50.52 -39.47
CA SER A 242 29.72 -51.88 -38.94
C SER A 242 30.42 -52.94 -39.79
N LYS A 243 30.34 -52.83 -41.12
CA LYS A 243 31.06 -53.72 -42.04
C LYS A 243 32.58 -53.58 -41.90
N LYS A 244 33.11 -52.36 -41.84
CA LYS A 244 34.55 -52.09 -41.63
C LYS A 244 35.04 -52.67 -40.30
N ILE A 245 34.33 -52.41 -39.22
CA ILE A 245 34.64 -52.93 -37.88
C ILE A 245 34.65 -54.45 -37.88
N LYS A 246 33.66 -55.10 -38.51
CA LYS A 246 33.61 -56.56 -38.64
C LYS A 246 34.81 -57.10 -39.42
N GLN A 247 35.16 -56.50 -40.56
CA GLN A 247 36.31 -56.89 -41.38
C GLN A 247 37.64 -56.77 -40.61
N VAL A 248 37.87 -55.62 -39.98
CA VAL A 248 39.06 -55.37 -39.14
C VAL A 248 39.14 -56.40 -38.01
N THR A 249 38.02 -56.60 -37.30
CA THR A 249 37.94 -57.57 -36.19
C THR A 249 38.30 -58.97 -36.66
N THR A 250 37.69 -59.46 -37.75
CA THR A 250 37.97 -60.80 -38.30
C THR A 250 39.43 -60.95 -38.75
N SER A 251 40.02 -59.92 -39.36
CA SER A 251 41.42 -59.94 -39.79
C SER A 251 42.36 -60.08 -38.59
N PHE A 252 42.19 -59.23 -37.58
CA PHE A 252 43.01 -59.27 -36.37
C PHE A 252 42.80 -60.55 -35.55
N ASP A 253 41.57 -61.09 -35.49
CA ASP A 253 41.29 -62.35 -34.79
C ASP A 253 41.95 -63.56 -35.46
N LYS A 254 42.00 -63.57 -36.81
CA LYS A 254 42.72 -64.59 -37.57
C LYS A 254 44.22 -64.52 -37.28
N GLU A 255 44.82 -63.34 -37.39
CA GLU A 255 46.24 -63.12 -37.14
C GLU A 255 46.63 -63.47 -35.70
N PHE A 256 45.81 -63.06 -34.73
CA PHE A 256 45.94 -63.43 -33.33
C PHE A 256 45.90 -64.95 -33.14
N SER A 257 44.92 -65.64 -33.75
CA SER A 257 44.79 -67.10 -33.64
C SER A 257 46.00 -67.84 -34.23
N GLU A 258 46.52 -67.38 -35.36
CA GLU A 258 47.71 -67.96 -36.01
C GLU A 258 48.96 -67.80 -35.12
N GLN A 259 49.19 -66.60 -34.60
CA GLN A 259 50.31 -66.33 -33.69
C GLN A 259 50.17 -67.08 -32.36
N GLN A 260 48.96 -67.19 -31.82
CA GLN A 260 48.70 -67.92 -30.58
C GLN A 260 48.94 -69.44 -30.77
N LYS A 261 48.48 -70.02 -31.89
CA LYS A 261 48.78 -71.43 -32.23
C LYS A 261 50.27 -71.67 -32.36
N TYR A 262 51.01 -70.72 -32.92
CA TYR A 262 52.47 -70.81 -33.06
C TYR A 262 53.18 -70.71 -31.70
N SER A 263 52.78 -69.78 -30.84
CA SER A 263 53.25 -69.68 -29.44
C SER A 263 53.10 -71.01 -28.70
N VAL A 264 51.91 -71.62 -28.75
CA VAL A 264 51.64 -72.93 -28.12
C VAL A 264 52.53 -74.05 -28.69
N LYS A 265 52.85 -74.02 -29.99
CA LYS A 265 53.79 -74.98 -30.61
C LYS A 265 55.21 -74.79 -30.08
N ILE A 266 55.70 -73.56 -30.02
CA ILE A 266 57.03 -73.24 -29.48
C ILE A 266 57.13 -73.66 -28.01
N GLU A 267 56.12 -73.35 -27.19
CA GLU A 267 56.05 -73.78 -25.79
C GLU A 267 56.15 -75.31 -25.64
N ARG A 268 55.44 -76.07 -26.49
CA ARG A 268 55.52 -77.54 -26.49
C ARG A 268 56.90 -78.05 -26.90
N LEU A 269 57.60 -77.36 -27.80
CA LEU A 269 58.97 -77.72 -28.20
C LEU A 269 59.96 -77.39 -27.09
N ILE A 270 59.83 -76.21 -26.46
CA ILE A 270 60.59 -75.80 -25.27
C ILE A 270 60.45 -76.86 -24.18
N LYS A 271 59.22 -77.24 -23.78
CA LYS A 271 58.98 -78.27 -22.76
C LYS A 271 59.65 -79.61 -23.10
N ARG A 272 59.57 -80.05 -24.36
CA ARG A 272 60.21 -81.30 -24.83
C ARG A 272 61.74 -81.22 -24.78
N LEU A 273 62.31 -80.10 -25.20
CA LEU A 273 63.76 -79.85 -25.14
C LEU A 273 64.26 -79.76 -23.70
N GLU A 274 63.52 -79.13 -22.79
CA GLU A 274 63.85 -79.09 -21.36
C GLU A 274 63.85 -80.47 -20.71
N ILE A 275 62.96 -81.38 -21.12
CA ILE A 275 62.96 -82.78 -20.68
C ILE A 275 64.20 -83.52 -21.23
N LYS A 276 64.52 -83.35 -22.52
CA LYS A 276 65.69 -83.98 -23.16
C LYS A 276 67.01 -83.48 -22.59
N ILE A 277 67.17 -82.18 -22.35
CA ILE A 277 68.34 -81.60 -21.69
C ILE A 277 68.54 -82.25 -20.32
N ARG A 278 67.48 -82.35 -19.51
CA ARG A 278 67.51 -83.04 -18.20
C ARG A 278 67.86 -84.53 -18.32
N GLN A 279 67.52 -85.20 -19.42
CA GLN A 279 67.94 -86.58 -19.68
C GLN A 279 69.43 -86.65 -20.07
N TYR A 280 69.89 -85.82 -21.00
CA TYR A 280 71.29 -85.77 -21.43
C TYR A 280 72.23 -85.38 -20.29
N GLU A 281 71.84 -84.46 -19.41
CA GLU A 281 72.61 -84.10 -18.22
C GLU A 281 72.68 -85.25 -17.21
N ARG A 282 71.60 -86.03 -17.06
CA ARG A 282 71.60 -87.24 -16.21
C ARG A 282 72.51 -88.33 -16.78
N GLU A 283 72.43 -88.60 -18.07
CA GLU A 283 73.29 -89.60 -18.73
C GLU A 283 74.76 -89.19 -18.77
N ALA A 284 75.06 -87.90 -18.98
CA ALA A 284 76.42 -87.37 -18.84
C ALA A 284 76.98 -87.62 -17.43
N LYS A 285 76.20 -87.34 -16.38
CA LYS A 285 76.59 -87.60 -14.98
C LYS A 285 76.78 -89.10 -14.71
N LEU A 286 75.95 -89.97 -15.28
CA LEU A 286 76.04 -91.42 -15.10
C LEU A 286 77.31 -91.99 -15.77
N GLN A 287 77.58 -91.59 -17.01
CA GLN A 287 78.75 -92.04 -17.78
C GLN A 287 80.07 -91.51 -17.21
N GLY A 288 80.06 -90.28 -16.67
CA GLY A 288 81.20 -89.73 -15.93
C GLY A 288 81.52 -90.50 -14.65
N LYS A 289 80.50 -90.97 -13.91
CA LYS A 289 80.68 -91.84 -12.73
C LYS A 289 81.25 -93.22 -13.08
N GLN A 290 81.00 -93.72 -14.30
CA GLN A 290 81.50 -95.00 -14.81
C GLN A 290 82.89 -94.90 -15.46
N GLY A 291 83.53 -93.73 -15.46
CA GLY A 291 84.88 -93.52 -16.03
C GLY A 291 84.91 -93.37 -17.56
N HIS A 292 83.76 -93.42 -18.24
CA HIS A 292 83.64 -93.36 -19.70
C HIS A 292 83.67 -91.91 -20.24
N LYS A 293 84.85 -91.26 -20.17
CA LYS A 293 85.05 -89.84 -20.52
C LYS A 293 84.58 -89.44 -21.93
N ILE A 294 84.70 -90.33 -22.92
CA ILE A 294 84.26 -90.05 -24.31
C ILE A 294 82.73 -89.92 -24.38
N TYR A 295 82.00 -90.81 -23.70
CA TYR A 295 80.54 -90.80 -23.69
C TYR A 295 79.98 -89.66 -22.82
N GLU A 296 80.62 -89.35 -21.70
CA GLU A 296 80.31 -88.15 -20.89
C GLU A 296 80.41 -86.87 -21.73
N LYS A 297 81.51 -86.68 -22.47
CA LYS A 297 81.71 -85.51 -23.34
C LYS A 297 80.63 -85.43 -24.43
N ARG A 298 80.29 -86.56 -25.05
CA ARG A 298 79.23 -86.64 -26.07
C ARG A 298 77.85 -86.22 -25.53
N TRP A 299 77.50 -86.63 -24.32
CA TRP A 299 76.24 -86.22 -23.68
C TRP A 299 76.24 -84.76 -23.23
N LYS A 300 77.38 -84.25 -22.74
CA LYS A 300 77.58 -82.81 -22.47
C LYS A 300 77.44 -81.97 -23.73
N ASP A 301 78.00 -82.41 -24.86
CA ASP A 301 77.88 -81.70 -26.15
C ASP A 301 76.44 -81.73 -26.69
N LYS A 302 75.72 -82.86 -26.56
CA LYS A 302 74.29 -82.94 -26.87
C LYS A 302 73.45 -82.02 -25.98
N SER A 303 73.74 -81.95 -24.68
CA SER A 303 73.08 -81.02 -23.75
C SER A 303 73.36 -79.56 -24.14
N LYS A 304 74.61 -79.21 -24.43
CA LYS A 304 75.01 -77.85 -24.84
C LYS A 304 74.35 -77.43 -26.15
N LYS A 305 74.23 -78.35 -27.13
CA LYS A 305 73.51 -78.12 -28.39
C LYS A 305 72.01 -77.90 -28.15
N ALA A 306 71.38 -78.73 -27.32
CA ALA A 306 69.98 -78.59 -26.95
C ALA A 306 69.70 -77.32 -26.13
N GLN A 307 70.62 -76.89 -25.26
CA GLN A 307 70.52 -75.62 -24.54
C GLN A 307 70.59 -74.40 -25.47
N LYS A 308 71.44 -74.44 -26.51
CA LYS A 308 71.44 -73.41 -27.56
C LYS A 308 70.10 -73.35 -28.30
N GLU A 309 69.56 -74.50 -28.72
CA GLU A 309 68.21 -74.59 -29.31
C GLU A 309 67.12 -74.07 -28.36
N LEU A 310 67.18 -74.41 -27.07
CA LEU A 310 66.25 -73.92 -26.06
C LEU A 310 66.30 -72.39 -25.94
N SER A 311 67.50 -71.81 -25.92
CA SER A 311 67.67 -70.35 -25.85
C SER A 311 67.12 -69.64 -27.09
N ALA A 312 67.29 -70.23 -28.27
CA ALA A 312 66.73 -69.73 -29.52
C ALA A 312 65.20 -69.79 -29.51
N LEU A 313 64.61 -70.93 -29.12
CA LEU A 313 63.16 -71.09 -29.00
C LEU A 313 62.54 -70.17 -27.93
N LYS A 314 63.22 -69.94 -26.79
CA LYS A 314 62.76 -68.99 -25.77
C LYS A 314 62.75 -67.55 -26.29
N LYS A 315 63.75 -67.16 -27.09
CA LYS A 315 63.78 -65.85 -27.76
C LYS A 315 62.64 -65.74 -28.78
N GLU A 316 62.39 -66.82 -29.55
CA GLU A 316 61.31 -66.90 -30.53
C GLU A 316 59.92 -66.83 -29.88
N LEU A 317 59.73 -67.48 -28.72
CA LEU A 317 58.52 -67.38 -27.91
C LEU A 317 58.27 -65.93 -27.46
N LYS A 318 59.28 -65.29 -26.87
CA LYS A 318 59.17 -63.88 -26.43
C LYS A 318 58.81 -62.95 -27.59
N ASN A 319 59.46 -63.12 -28.74
CA ASN A 319 59.15 -62.34 -29.94
C ASN A 319 57.70 -62.55 -30.41
N THR A 320 57.19 -63.79 -30.31
CA THR A 320 55.81 -64.15 -30.65
C THR A 320 54.82 -63.52 -29.67
N GLU A 321 55.07 -63.59 -28.36
CA GLU A 321 54.26 -62.94 -27.32
C GLU A 321 54.20 -61.40 -27.49
N ASP A 322 55.34 -60.77 -27.82
CA ASP A 322 55.40 -59.34 -28.12
C ASP A 322 54.67 -59.00 -29.43
N SER A 323 54.63 -59.92 -30.39
CA SER A 323 53.79 -59.78 -31.59
C SER A 323 52.31 -59.85 -31.23
N ILE A 324 51.90 -60.81 -30.39
CA ILE A 324 50.52 -60.93 -29.90
C ILE A 324 50.07 -59.65 -29.18
N LYS A 325 50.89 -59.10 -28.28
CA LYS A 325 50.61 -57.83 -27.59
C LYS A 325 50.43 -56.68 -28.58
N ARG A 326 51.28 -56.61 -29.62
CA ARG A 326 51.17 -55.59 -30.68
C ARG A 326 49.89 -55.72 -31.49
N ILE A 327 49.50 -56.94 -31.86
CA ILE A 327 48.24 -57.23 -32.57
C ILE A 327 47.04 -56.76 -31.75
N VAL A 328 46.99 -57.10 -30.45
CA VAL A 328 45.91 -56.68 -29.55
C VAL A 328 45.83 -55.16 -29.43
N LYS A 329 46.98 -54.50 -29.21
CA LYS A 329 47.03 -53.04 -29.11
C LYS A 329 46.60 -52.37 -30.42
N SER A 330 47.14 -52.80 -31.55
CA SER A 330 46.80 -52.26 -32.87
C SER A 330 45.33 -52.44 -33.21
N LYS A 331 44.72 -53.59 -32.86
CA LYS A 331 43.28 -53.81 -33.01
C LYS A 331 42.48 -52.77 -32.21
N SER A 332 42.84 -52.57 -30.95
CA SER A 332 42.19 -51.59 -30.07
C SER A 332 42.27 -50.18 -30.64
N ASP A 333 43.46 -49.74 -31.04
CA ASP A 333 43.68 -48.37 -31.56
C ASP A 333 42.88 -48.12 -32.86
N ILE A 334 42.86 -49.09 -33.78
CA ILE A 334 42.10 -48.97 -35.03
C ILE A 334 40.59 -48.96 -34.76
N LEU A 335 40.10 -49.80 -33.86
CA LEU A 335 38.68 -49.80 -33.50
C LEU A 335 38.25 -48.50 -32.84
N SER A 336 39.09 -47.92 -31.97
CA SER A 336 38.85 -46.61 -31.37
C SER A 336 38.78 -45.51 -32.44
N ASN A 337 39.74 -45.47 -33.36
CA ASN A 337 39.74 -44.50 -34.45
C ASN A 337 38.52 -44.63 -35.37
N LEU A 338 38.10 -45.86 -35.69
CA LEU A 338 36.88 -46.09 -36.49
C LEU A 338 35.62 -45.61 -35.78
N ASN A 339 35.55 -45.74 -34.45
CA ASN A 339 34.42 -45.24 -33.67
C ASN A 339 34.38 -43.70 -33.61
N LEU A 340 35.53 -43.05 -33.39
CA LEU A 340 35.64 -41.59 -33.42
C LEU A 340 35.23 -41.02 -34.78
N GLU A 341 35.69 -41.65 -35.86
CA GLU A 341 35.33 -41.24 -37.22
C GLU A 341 33.84 -41.45 -37.51
N LEU A 342 33.26 -42.57 -37.03
CA LEU A 342 31.81 -42.82 -37.13
C LEU A 342 31.00 -41.72 -36.44
N GLU A 343 31.36 -41.35 -35.21
CA GLU A 343 30.70 -40.29 -34.46
C GLU A 343 30.80 -38.94 -35.18
N SER A 344 32.00 -38.60 -35.68
CA SER A 344 32.25 -37.39 -36.47
C SER A 344 31.36 -37.32 -37.72
N GLN A 345 31.30 -38.41 -38.51
CA GLN A 345 30.49 -38.44 -39.73
C GLN A 345 28.98 -38.41 -39.44
N ILE A 346 28.51 -39.08 -38.39
CA ILE A 346 27.11 -38.99 -37.96
C ILE A 346 26.78 -37.56 -37.53
N LYS A 347 27.67 -36.91 -36.78
CA LYS A 347 27.47 -35.52 -36.35
C LYS A 347 27.40 -34.57 -37.55
N ALA A 348 28.34 -34.71 -38.50
CA ALA A 348 28.34 -33.93 -39.74
C ALA A 348 27.05 -34.12 -40.56
N ALA A 349 26.58 -35.37 -40.70
CA ALA A 349 25.34 -35.68 -41.41
C ALA A 349 24.10 -35.09 -40.72
N ARG A 350 24.09 -35.01 -39.39
CA ARG A 350 22.96 -34.44 -38.61
C ARG A 350 22.97 -32.93 -38.51
N GLN A 351 24.06 -32.27 -38.91
CA GLN A 351 24.21 -30.81 -38.76
C GLN A 351 23.04 -29.98 -39.36
N PRO A 352 22.44 -30.34 -40.51
CA PRO A 352 21.28 -29.60 -41.04
C PRO A 352 20.05 -29.64 -40.12
N LEU A 353 19.82 -30.77 -39.42
CA LEU A 353 18.71 -30.89 -38.48
C LEU A 353 18.95 -30.02 -37.24
N ILE A 354 20.17 -30.05 -36.70
CA ILE A 354 20.56 -29.23 -35.54
C ILE A 354 20.35 -27.74 -35.85
N ARG A 355 20.75 -27.27 -37.04
CA ARG A 355 20.54 -25.86 -37.44
C ARG A 355 19.06 -25.47 -37.50
N LEU A 356 18.18 -26.38 -37.93
CA LEU A 356 16.74 -26.12 -37.96
C LEU A 356 16.14 -26.07 -36.54
N GLU A 357 16.59 -26.96 -35.66
CA GLU A 357 16.21 -26.96 -34.23
C GLU A 357 16.67 -25.67 -33.54
N GLU A 358 17.93 -25.27 -33.73
CA GLU A 358 18.49 -24.02 -33.20
C GLU A 358 17.73 -22.79 -33.72
N ALA A 359 17.39 -22.75 -35.01
CA ALA A 359 16.64 -21.64 -35.60
C ALA A 359 15.21 -21.54 -35.05
N ARG A 360 14.54 -22.68 -34.85
CA ARG A 360 13.23 -22.74 -34.19
C ARG A 360 13.32 -22.18 -32.78
N ASP A 361 14.25 -22.70 -31.99
CA ASP A 361 14.39 -22.35 -30.58
C ASP A 361 14.75 -20.87 -30.41
N ALA A 362 15.61 -20.33 -31.28
CA ALA A 362 15.93 -18.91 -31.31
C ALA A 362 14.71 -18.03 -31.63
N LYS A 363 13.90 -18.41 -32.63
CA LYS A 363 12.69 -17.67 -33.00
C LYS A 363 11.63 -17.70 -31.88
N THR A 364 11.38 -18.88 -31.30
CA THR A 364 10.48 -19.02 -30.15
C THR A 364 10.96 -18.23 -28.94
N PHE A 365 12.27 -18.22 -28.68
CA PHE A 365 12.85 -17.45 -27.60
C PHE A 365 12.66 -15.94 -27.79
N ALA A 366 12.92 -15.42 -29.00
CA ALA A 366 12.74 -14.01 -29.33
C ALA A 366 11.28 -13.55 -29.13
N LEU A 367 10.31 -14.31 -29.61
CA LEU A 367 8.89 -14.03 -29.43
C LEU A 367 8.46 -14.05 -27.96
N LYS A 368 8.94 -15.04 -27.18
CA LYS A 368 8.69 -15.08 -25.73
C LYS A 368 9.29 -13.87 -25.01
N GLN A 369 10.48 -13.44 -25.40
CA GLN A 369 11.12 -12.25 -24.83
C GLN A 369 10.32 -10.98 -25.14
N GLU A 370 9.77 -10.87 -26.35
CA GLU A 370 8.89 -9.76 -26.74
C GLU A 370 7.61 -9.70 -25.88
N SER A 371 6.94 -10.85 -25.68
CA SER A 371 5.76 -10.95 -24.81
C SER A 371 6.08 -10.55 -23.36
N ASN A 372 7.20 -11.04 -22.82
CA ASN A 372 7.65 -10.65 -21.48
C ASN A 372 7.98 -9.15 -21.38
N ARG A 373 8.59 -8.57 -22.42
CA ARG A 373 8.87 -7.13 -22.48
C ARG A 373 7.59 -6.32 -22.48
N LEU A 374 6.58 -6.73 -23.23
CA LEU A 374 5.26 -6.08 -23.26
C LEU A 374 4.67 -6.01 -21.85
N LEU A 375 4.57 -7.15 -21.16
CA LEU A 375 4.01 -7.22 -19.81
C LEU A 375 4.84 -6.43 -18.79
N ALA A 376 6.16 -6.43 -18.93
CA ALA A 376 7.04 -5.65 -18.05
C ALA A 376 6.86 -4.13 -18.22
N LEU A 377 6.59 -3.66 -19.45
CA LEU A 377 6.33 -2.25 -19.74
C LEU A 377 4.92 -1.81 -19.31
N GLU A 378 3.92 -2.69 -19.41
CA GLU A 378 2.55 -2.42 -18.96
C GLU A 378 2.45 -2.32 -17.44
N LYS A 379 3.10 -3.23 -16.71
CA LYS A 379 3.03 -3.34 -15.26
C LYS A 379 3.09 -2.01 -14.49
N PRO A 380 4.11 -1.14 -14.70
CA PRO A 380 4.21 0.11 -13.95
C PRO A 380 3.06 1.08 -14.22
N ILE A 381 2.44 1.02 -15.40
CA ILE A 381 1.29 1.85 -15.76
C ILE A 381 0.04 1.35 -15.03
N VAL A 382 -0.20 0.04 -15.07
CA VAL A 382 -1.32 -0.62 -14.36
C VAL A 382 -1.25 -0.32 -12.85
N GLU A 383 -0.09 -0.53 -12.24
CA GLU A 383 0.13 -0.22 -10.82
C GLU A 383 -0.11 1.26 -10.50
N GLY A 384 0.34 2.16 -11.38
CA GLY A 384 0.10 3.60 -11.22
C GLY A 384 -1.39 3.97 -11.31
N ILE A 385 -2.13 3.41 -12.27
CA ILE A 385 -3.58 3.62 -12.39
C ILE A 385 -4.31 3.13 -11.13
N GLU A 386 -3.99 1.92 -10.66
CA GLU A 386 -4.62 1.36 -9.46
C GLU A 386 -4.32 2.16 -8.18
N GLN A 387 -3.12 2.76 -8.07
CA GLN A 387 -2.79 3.66 -6.98
C GLN A 387 -3.59 4.97 -7.06
N ASN A 388 -3.72 5.57 -8.25
CA ASN A 388 -4.49 6.79 -8.44
C ASN A 388 -5.98 6.58 -8.13
N LEU A 389 -6.55 5.44 -8.55
CA LEU A 389 -7.94 5.08 -8.21
C LEU A 389 -8.15 5.07 -6.69
N LYS A 390 -7.25 4.44 -5.92
CA LYS A 390 -7.35 4.40 -4.46
C LYS A 390 -7.25 5.78 -3.80
N LEU A 391 -6.38 6.65 -4.33
CA LEU A 391 -6.25 8.03 -3.84
C LEU A 391 -7.55 8.81 -4.08
N GLU A 392 -8.12 8.72 -5.27
CA GLU A 392 -9.38 9.39 -5.60
C GLU A 392 -10.58 8.82 -4.82
N GLU A 393 -10.63 7.51 -4.59
CA GLU A 393 -11.63 6.86 -3.73
C GLU A 393 -11.55 7.37 -2.28
N THR A 394 -10.35 7.46 -1.73
CA THR A 394 -10.11 7.98 -0.38
C THR A 394 -10.58 9.44 -0.27
N LEU A 395 -10.20 10.28 -1.24
CA LEU A 395 -10.65 11.66 -1.31
C LEU A 395 -12.17 11.77 -1.45
N THR A 396 -12.78 10.93 -2.29
CA THR A 396 -14.23 10.87 -2.48
C THR A 396 -14.95 10.55 -1.16
N SER A 397 -14.45 9.55 -0.42
CA SER A 397 -15.00 9.17 0.89
C SER A 397 -14.85 10.28 1.93
N GLY A 398 -13.78 11.09 1.85
CA GLY A 398 -13.58 12.24 2.75
C GLY A 398 -14.67 13.30 2.62
N PHE A 399 -15.32 13.44 1.46
CA PHE A 399 -16.45 14.36 1.30
C PHE A 399 -17.70 13.89 2.05
N ASP A 400 -17.93 12.58 2.15
CA ASP A 400 -19.08 12.01 2.88
C ASP A 400 -18.98 12.29 4.40
N ASP A 401 -17.75 12.50 4.89
CA ASP A 401 -17.46 12.83 6.28
C ASP A 401 -17.56 14.33 6.60
N LEU A 402 -17.97 15.19 5.67
CA LEU A 402 -18.08 16.64 5.95
C LEU A 402 -19.33 17.01 6.75
N GLY A 403 -20.40 16.21 6.64
CA GLY A 403 -21.71 16.53 7.22
C GLY A 403 -22.15 15.61 8.34
N ILE A 404 -23.36 15.87 8.82
CA ILE A 404 -24.12 14.98 9.70
C ILE A 404 -25.14 14.21 8.86
N SER A 405 -25.04 12.89 8.88
CA SER A 405 -26.06 11.99 8.35
C SER A 405 -27.28 11.89 9.28
N ASP A 406 -28.44 11.59 8.71
CA ASP A 406 -29.72 11.36 9.41
C ASP A 406 -30.45 12.61 9.96
N LEU A 407 -30.06 13.81 9.56
CA LEU A 407 -30.84 15.02 9.83
C LEU A 407 -31.87 15.24 8.71
N GLN A 408 -33.15 15.38 9.06
CA GLN A 408 -34.24 15.58 8.10
C GLN A 408 -34.42 17.06 7.74
N ILE A 409 -33.36 17.71 7.26
CA ILE A 409 -33.38 19.11 6.82
C ILE A 409 -33.38 19.13 5.30
N LYS A 410 -34.38 19.78 4.70
CA LYS A 410 -34.58 19.79 3.23
C LYS A 410 -34.17 21.10 2.56
N THR A 411 -34.06 22.17 3.33
CA THR A 411 -33.69 23.51 2.83
C THR A 411 -32.64 24.12 3.75
N PRO A 412 -31.77 25.00 3.23
CA PRO A 412 -30.88 25.80 4.06
C PRO A 412 -31.65 26.44 5.23
N THR A 413 -31.19 26.16 6.45
CA THR A 413 -31.89 26.57 7.68
C THR A 413 -30.92 27.23 8.62
N LEU A 414 -31.24 28.45 9.06
CA LEU A 414 -30.48 29.15 10.09
C LEU A 414 -31.05 28.79 11.47
N VAL A 415 -30.19 28.23 12.33
CA VAL A 415 -30.51 27.96 13.73
C VAL A 415 -29.64 28.81 14.65
N TYR A 416 -30.13 29.07 15.86
CA TYR A 416 -29.42 29.87 16.84
C TYR A 416 -29.10 29.07 18.10
N VAL A 417 -27.80 28.95 18.41
CA VAL A 417 -27.32 28.37 19.68
C VAL A 417 -27.40 29.45 20.77
N PRO A 418 -28.28 29.32 21.78
CA PRO A 418 -28.41 30.30 22.84
C PRO A 418 -27.18 30.36 23.74
N PHE A 419 -26.85 31.53 24.25
CA PHE A 419 -25.85 31.72 25.28
C PHE A 419 -26.20 32.97 26.11
N TYR A 420 -25.58 33.11 27.29
CA TYR A 420 -25.66 34.37 28.03
C TYR A 420 -24.39 35.17 27.81
N VAL A 421 -24.54 36.49 27.76
CA VAL A 421 -23.42 37.43 27.68
C VAL A 421 -23.53 38.42 28.83
N ALA A 422 -22.46 38.50 29.61
CA ALA A 422 -22.26 39.53 30.62
C ALA A 422 -21.27 40.56 30.08
N CYS A 423 -21.61 41.85 30.20
CA CYS A 423 -20.71 42.93 29.85
C CYS A 423 -20.30 43.68 31.10
N TYR A 424 -18.99 43.79 31.28
CA TYR A 424 -18.35 44.55 32.35
C TYR A 424 -17.81 45.85 31.79
N GLU A 425 -18.09 46.95 32.49
CA GLU A 425 -17.59 48.27 32.16
C GLU A 425 -16.60 48.73 33.25
N TYR A 426 -15.43 49.19 32.83
CA TYR A 426 -14.43 49.82 33.69
C TYR A 426 -13.76 50.97 32.93
N ASP A 427 -13.63 52.12 33.59
CA ASP A 427 -13.15 53.37 33.00
C ASP A 427 -13.85 53.72 31.67
N SER A 428 -13.22 53.39 30.53
CA SER A 428 -13.73 53.59 29.16
C SER A 428 -13.68 52.31 28.31
N ALA A 429 -13.32 51.18 28.93
CA ALA A 429 -13.17 49.89 28.28
C ALA A 429 -14.29 48.93 28.71
N ARG A 430 -14.51 47.91 27.89
CA ARG A 430 -15.52 46.88 28.13
C ARG A 430 -14.88 45.51 28.04
N ARG A 431 -15.40 44.60 28.85
CA ARG A 431 -15.05 43.18 28.77
C ARG A 431 -16.31 42.36 28.72
N TYR A 432 -16.26 41.30 27.93
CA TYR A 432 -17.36 40.38 27.75
C TYR A 432 -17.02 39.04 28.38
N LEU A 433 -18.05 38.37 28.88
CA LEU A 433 -18.01 36.97 29.26
C LEU A 433 -19.20 36.29 28.59
N CYS A 434 -18.92 35.24 27.83
CA CYS A 434 -19.93 34.42 27.19
C CYS A 434 -20.09 33.09 27.94
N ILE A 435 -21.30 32.83 28.41
CA ILE A 435 -21.66 31.60 29.12
C ILE A 435 -22.41 30.70 28.13
N PRO A 436 -21.79 29.59 27.68
CA PRO A 436 -22.37 28.69 26.67
C PRO A 436 -23.60 27.94 27.21
N PRO A 437 -24.37 27.24 26.35
CA PRO A 437 -25.40 26.30 26.79
C PRO A 437 -24.86 25.36 27.87
N SER A 438 -25.44 25.41 29.06
CA SER A 438 -24.90 24.76 30.26
C SER A 438 -25.99 24.10 31.10
N THR A 439 -25.57 23.14 31.91
CA THR A 439 -26.37 22.54 32.99
C THR A 439 -25.76 22.91 34.34
N ILE A 440 -26.57 22.82 35.39
CA ILE A 440 -26.09 23.01 36.76
C ILE A 440 -25.44 21.70 37.19
N ASN A 441 -24.23 21.76 37.72
CA ASN A 441 -23.58 20.57 38.23
C ASN A 441 -24.35 19.98 39.42
N GLU A 442 -24.30 18.66 39.58
CA GLU A 442 -24.75 18.01 40.81
C GLU A 442 -23.66 18.14 41.89
N VAL A 443 -24.05 18.53 43.11
CA VAL A 443 -23.12 18.62 44.24
C VAL A 443 -22.81 17.21 44.72
N ASP A 444 -21.62 16.71 44.40
CA ASP A 444 -21.15 15.42 44.89
C ASP A 444 -21.11 15.42 46.42
N LEU A 445 -21.64 14.38 47.08
CA LEU A 445 -21.83 14.33 48.55
C LEU A 445 -20.53 14.60 49.34
N SER A 446 -19.37 14.28 48.76
CA SER A 446 -18.04 14.53 49.33
C SER A 446 -17.61 16.00 49.34
N SER A 447 -18.23 16.84 48.50
CA SER A 447 -17.93 18.28 48.39
C SER A 447 -18.66 19.13 49.44
N LYS A 448 -19.74 18.61 50.06
CA LYS A 448 -20.49 19.27 51.15
C LYS A 448 -19.65 19.47 52.42
N LEU A 449 -18.62 18.66 52.64
CA LEU A 449 -17.73 18.72 53.81
C LEU A 449 -16.62 19.79 53.73
N LYS A 450 -16.37 20.40 52.57
CA LYS A 450 -15.35 21.48 52.39
C LYS A 450 -15.97 22.88 52.47
N GLY A 451 -16.82 23.12 53.47
CA GLY A 451 -17.56 24.38 53.65
C GLY A 451 -16.78 25.58 54.21
N ALA A 452 -15.46 25.48 54.39
CA ALA A 452 -14.67 26.49 55.11
C ALA A 452 -13.75 27.37 54.22
N LEU A 453 -13.75 27.19 52.90
CA LEU A 453 -12.93 27.99 51.97
C LEU A 453 -13.82 28.50 50.82
N GLY A 454 -14.25 29.76 50.94
CA GLY A 454 -15.28 30.41 50.11
C GLY A 454 -14.99 30.53 48.61
N PHE A 455 -15.97 31.06 47.86
CA PHE A 455 -15.99 31.49 46.44
C PHE A 455 -15.31 30.61 45.36
N SER A 456 -14.66 29.50 45.69
CA SER A 456 -13.91 28.64 44.76
C SER A 456 -14.78 27.52 44.15
N LYS A 457 -15.87 27.13 44.81
CA LYS A 457 -16.79 26.07 44.35
C LYS A 457 -17.68 26.49 43.18
N THR A 458 -18.05 27.76 43.14
CA THR A 458 -19.07 28.32 42.23
C THR A 458 -18.55 28.61 40.82
N LYS A 459 -17.23 28.55 40.58
CA LYS A 459 -16.67 28.54 39.20
C LYS A 459 -17.06 27.30 38.40
N ASN A 460 -17.38 26.20 39.09
CA ASN A 460 -17.87 24.96 38.50
C ASN A 460 -19.39 24.83 38.69
N LEU A 461 -20.12 25.93 38.89
CA LEU A 461 -21.57 25.87 39.06
C LEU A 461 -22.28 25.46 37.76
N LEU A 462 -21.78 25.99 36.64
CA LEU A 462 -22.25 25.68 35.30
C LEU A 462 -21.21 24.82 34.58
N THR A 463 -21.66 23.72 33.98
CA THR A 463 -20.86 22.94 33.04
C THR A 463 -21.47 23.06 31.65
N PRO A 464 -20.68 23.36 30.62
CA PRO A 464 -21.17 23.35 29.25
C PRO A 464 -21.76 21.97 28.91
N ARG A 465 -22.96 21.95 28.32
CA ARG A 465 -23.62 20.71 27.90
C ARG A 465 -22.78 19.90 26.91
N TYR A 466 -22.08 20.65 26.06
CA TYR A 466 -21.34 20.16 24.92
C TYR A 466 -20.06 20.99 24.81
N LYS A 467 -18.91 20.33 24.98
CA LYS A 467 -17.62 21.01 25.13
C LYS A 467 -17.19 21.69 23.83
N THR A 468 -17.48 21.09 22.69
CA THR A 468 -17.11 21.63 21.38
C THR A 468 -18.09 22.69 20.90
N VAL A 469 -19.39 22.56 21.22
CA VAL A 469 -20.38 23.62 20.95
C VAL A 469 -20.07 24.88 21.75
N ALA A 470 -19.56 24.73 22.99
CA ALA A 470 -19.13 25.86 23.81
C ALA A 470 -18.05 26.73 23.15
N LYS A 471 -17.21 26.15 22.26
CA LYS A 471 -16.17 26.89 21.53
C LYS A 471 -16.71 27.95 20.57
N LEU A 472 -18.01 27.90 20.22
CA LEU A 472 -18.65 29.00 19.50
C LEU A 472 -18.57 30.31 20.31
N MET A 473 -18.58 30.23 21.65
CA MET A 473 -18.51 31.40 22.51
C MET A 473 -17.12 32.03 22.50
N ASP A 474 -16.07 31.23 22.37
CA ASP A 474 -14.69 31.72 22.21
C ASP A 474 -14.59 32.65 20.99
N ASN A 475 -15.31 32.33 19.89
CA ASN A 475 -15.39 33.19 18.72
C ASN A 475 -16.08 34.53 19.01
N VAL A 476 -17.15 34.52 19.82
CA VAL A 476 -17.85 35.76 20.20
C VAL A 476 -16.93 36.66 21.02
N GLU A 477 -16.27 36.10 22.04
CA GLU A 477 -15.33 36.85 22.87
C GLU A 477 -14.17 37.42 22.03
N ALA A 478 -13.57 36.60 21.15
CA ALA A 478 -12.54 37.06 20.23
C ALA A 478 -13.02 38.18 19.29
N LEU A 479 -14.25 38.08 18.75
CA LEU A 479 -14.84 39.11 17.90
C LEU A 479 -15.08 40.42 18.66
N THR A 480 -15.45 40.37 19.95
CA THR A 480 -15.58 41.60 20.75
C THR A 480 -14.24 42.32 20.96
N TRP A 481 -13.11 41.60 20.90
CA TRP A 481 -11.78 42.18 20.97
C TRP A 481 -11.30 42.77 19.64
N HIS A 482 -11.59 42.07 18.54
CA HIS A 482 -10.97 42.37 17.24
C HIS A 482 -11.89 43.10 16.26
N ASN A 483 -13.19 43.18 16.53
CA ASN A 483 -14.18 43.80 15.65
C ASN A 483 -15.03 44.84 16.40
N SER A 484 -14.63 46.10 16.29
CA SER A 484 -15.30 47.23 16.97
C SER A 484 -16.74 47.48 16.48
N VAL A 485 -17.09 47.05 15.27
CA VAL A 485 -18.47 47.14 14.75
C VAL A 485 -19.34 46.10 15.42
N PHE A 486 -18.86 44.85 15.49
CA PHE A 486 -19.54 43.76 16.20
C PHE A 486 -19.71 44.06 17.69
N GLU A 487 -18.65 44.53 18.35
CA GLU A 487 -18.69 44.92 19.77
C GLU A 487 -19.78 45.98 20.03
N ARG A 488 -19.87 47.00 19.16
CA ARG A 488 -20.85 48.08 19.30
C ARG A 488 -22.29 47.59 19.11
N GLU A 489 -22.53 46.70 18.16
CA GLU A 489 -23.84 46.08 17.93
C GLU A 489 -24.27 45.22 19.12
N LEU A 490 -23.34 44.39 19.63
CA LEU A 490 -23.57 43.57 20.81
C LEU A 490 -23.81 44.41 22.06
N TRP A 491 -23.04 45.49 22.24
CA TRP A 491 -23.23 46.46 23.33
C TRP A 491 -24.63 47.10 23.29
N GLY A 492 -25.00 47.66 22.14
CA GLY A 492 -26.28 48.34 21.98
C GLY A 492 -27.46 47.39 22.22
N SER A 493 -27.40 46.20 21.63
CA SER A 493 -28.43 45.17 21.77
C SER A 493 -28.48 44.60 23.20
N GLY A 494 -27.32 44.37 23.80
CA GLY A 494 -27.14 43.89 25.18
C GLY A 494 -27.76 44.82 26.21
N ARG A 495 -27.50 46.12 26.10
CA ARG A 495 -28.10 47.12 26.98
C ARG A 495 -29.62 47.22 26.79
N GLY A 496 -30.09 47.10 25.56
CA GLY A 496 -31.52 47.11 25.22
C GLY A 496 -32.28 45.89 25.74
N LYS A 497 -31.62 44.72 25.78
CA LYS A 497 -32.18 43.44 26.26
C LYS A 497 -31.58 43.00 27.60
N ASN A 498 -31.19 43.94 28.47
CA ASN A 498 -30.63 43.62 29.78
C ASN A 498 -31.67 42.92 30.66
N LEU A 499 -31.43 41.65 30.95
CA LEU A 499 -32.33 40.79 31.73
C LEU A 499 -32.45 41.24 33.19
N LEU A 500 -31.46 41.94 33.73
CA LEU A 500 -31.52 42.48 35.10
C LEU A 500 -32.53 43.62 35.25
N LYS A 501 -33.02 44.19 34.14
CA LYS A 501 -34.13 45.16 34.13
C LYS A 501 -35.50 44.49 34.01
N ASN A 502 -35.55 43.18 33.76
CA ASN A 502 -36.78 42.43 33.64
C ASN A 502 -37.17 41.86 35.01
N SER A 503 -38.32 42.30 35.56
CA SER A 503 -38.82 41.86 36.87
C SER A 503 -39.02 40.36 36.97
N ASP A 504 -39.45 39.71 35.89
CA ASP A 504 -39.66 38.25 35.89
C ASP A 504 -38.33 37.53 36.01
N PHE A 505 -37.30 37.96 35.28
CA PHE A 505 -35.97 37.39 35.37
C PHE A 505 -35.34 37.62 36.75
N VAL A 506 -35.52 38.81 37.33
CA VAL A 506 -35.09 39.13 38.70
C VAL A 506 -35.77 38.23 39.74
N ASN A 507 -37.09 38.00 39.60
CA ASN A 507 -37.81 37.08 40.47
C ASN A 507 -37.29 35.64 40.35
N ARG A 508 -36.97 35.20 39.12
CA ARG A 508 -36.35 33.89 38.87
C ARG A 508 -34.96 33.77 39.49
N ILE A 509 -34.13 34.82 39.42
CA ILE A 509 -32.83 34.85 40.11
C ILE A 509 -33.04 34.68 41.62
N ASN A 510 -33.94 35.44 42.23
CA ASN A 510 -34.16 35.36 43.68
C ASN A 510 -34.65 33.95 44.10
N ALA A 511 -35.60 33.36 43.37
CA ALA A 511 -36.06 32.00 43.62
C ALA A 511 -34.93 30.96 43.42
N GLY A 512 -34.13 31.13 42.38
CA GLY A 512 -33.01 30.26 42.08
C GLY A 512 -31.85 30.36 43.07
N LEU A 513 -31.57 31.53 43.64
CA LEU A 513 -30.53 31.70 44.67
C LEU A 513 -30.86 30.90 45.93
N SER A 514 -32.12 30.92 46.35
CA SER A 514 -32.60 30.09 47.47
C SER A 514 -32.52 28.59 47.15
N TYR A 515 -32.80 28.20 45.90
CA TYR A 515 -32.58 26.82 45.45
C TYR A 515 -31.09 26.43 45.51
N LEU A 516 -30.20 27.27 44.99
CA LEU A 516 -28.76 26.99 44.96
C LEU A 516 -28.16 26.88 46.37
N LYS A 517 -28.64 27.70 47.32
CA LYS A 517 -28.32 27.51 48.75
C LYS A 517 -28.82 26.17 49.27
N GLY A 518 -30.08 25.83 49.02
CA GLY A 518 -30.67 24.55 49.46
C GLY A 518 -29.94 23.33 48.89
N ALA A 519 -29.44 23.44 47.66
CA ALA A 519 -28.61 22.42 47.00
C ALA A 519 -27.17 22.36 47.54
N GLY A 520 -26.72 23.35 48.32
CA GLY A 520 -25.37 23.43 48.90
C GLY A 520 -24.33 24.08 47.99
N TRP A 521 -24.76 24.76 46.92
CA TRP A 521 -23.89 25.53 46.02
C TRP A 521 -23.49 26.89 46.59
N LEU A 522 -24.35 27.50 47.42
CA LEU A 522 -24.13 28.80 48.06
C LEU A 522 -24.24 28.69 49.58
N SER A 523 -23.41 29.45 50.30
CA SER A 523 -23.64 29.76 51.72
C SER A 523 -24.75 30.80 51.89
N GLU A 524 -25.28 30.91 53.11
CA GLU A 524 -26.28 31.94 53.46
C GLU A 524 -25.76 33.37 53.24
N ARG A 525 -24.46 33.59 53.50
CA ARG A 525 -23.80 34.86 53.20
C ARG A 525 -23.72 35.12 51.70
N GLU A 526 -23.35 34.13 50.89
CA GLU A 526 -23.27 34.28 49.44
C GLU A 526 -24.65 34.50 48.80
N GLU A 527 -25.70 33.84 49.28
CA GLU A 527 -27.09 34.12 48.89
C GLU A 527 -27.47 35.58 49.17
N THR A 528 -27.18 36.06 50.39
CA THR A 528 -27.49 37.43 50.82
C THR A 528 -26.72 38.47 50.00
N ASP A 529 -25.41 38.26 49.83
CA ASP A 529 -24.52 39.14 49.09
C ASP A 529 -24.97 39.23 47.62
N LEU A 530 -25.22 38.10 46.96
CA LEU A 530 -25.71 38.07 45.57
C LEU A 530 -27.11 38.69 45.46
N GLY A 531 -28.03 38.39 46.38
CA GLY A 531 -29.39 38.93 46.38
C GLY A 531 -29.43 40.46 46.55
N SER A 532 -28.44 41.04 47.26
CA SER A 532 -28.31 42.50 47.36
C SER A 532 -27.89 43.16 46.05
N LEU A 533 -27.10 42.48 45.23
CA LEU A 533 -26.60 42.95 43.94
C LEU A 533 -27.64 42.85 42.81
N VAL A 534 -28.68 42.01 42.98
CA VAL A 534 -29.81 41.93 42.04
C VAL A 534 -30.73 43.15 42.13
N LYS A 535 -30.75 43.82 43.30
CA LYS A 535 -31.64 44.96 43.60
C LYS A 535 -31.03 46.33 43.29
N SER A 536 -29.74 46.38 43.00
CA SER A 536 -28.97 47.58 42.62
C SER A 536 -28.91 47.75 41.11
#